data_AF-A0A2D7V2W4-F1
#
_entry.id   AF-A0A2D7V2W4-F1
#
_cell.length_a   1.000
_cell.length_b   1.000
_cell.length_c   1.000
_cell.angle_alpha   90.00
_cell.angle_beta   90.00
_cell.angle_gamma   90.00
#
_symmetry.space_group_name_H-M   'P 1'
#
loop_
_entity.id
_entity.type
_entity.pdbx_description
1 polymer ?
#
loop_
_entity_poly.entity_id
_entity_poly.type
_entity_poly.pdbx_seq_one_letter_code
_entity_poly.pdbx_strand_id
1 'polypeptide(L)' 'MENVAKKLKETIGGLTDILIVAIGLLVVVQVVFGTEGGIDIIGNITGVVDSFIGASASLASLVALLIVMAVLGRKQ' A
#
# COMPACT_ATOMS: atom_id res chain seq x y z
N MET A 1 9.49 20.38 -25.67
CA MET A 1 8.71 19.18 -25.28
C MET A 1 9.22 18.57 -23.96
N GLU A 2 10.53 18.50 -23.73
CA GLU A 2 11.13 17.94 -22.50
C GLU A 2 10.69 18.61 -21.18
N ASN A 3 10.57 19.94 -21.17
CA ASN A 3 10.10 20.68 -19.98
C ASN A 3 8.64 20.42 -19.59
N VAL A 4 7.78 20.05 -20.54
CA VAL A 4 6.37 19.72 -20.27
C VAL A 4 6.30 18.33 -19.64
N ALA A 5 7.05 17.36 -20.17
CA ALA A 5 7.15 16.02 -19.59
C ALA A 5 7.72 16.05 -18.16
N LYS A 6 8.71 16.90 -17.89
CA LYS A 6 9.33 17.03 -16.57
C LYS A 6 8.38 17.64 -15.52
N LYS A 7 7.67 18.72 -15.88
CA LYS A 7 6.64 19.34 -15.02
C LYS A 7 5.46 18.40 -14.76
N LEU A 8 5.03 17.65 -15.76
CA LEU A 8 3.98 16.63 -15.59
C LEU A 8 4.44 15.54 -14.63
N LYS A 9 5.67 15.03 -14.78
CA LYS A 9 6.23 14.01 -13.88
C LYS A 9 6.36 14.51 -12.44
N GLU A 10 6.81 15.74 -12.23
CA GLU A 10 6.89 16.37 -10.90
C GLU A 10 5.52 16.57 -10.27
N THR A 11 4.54 17.06 -11.04
CA THR A 11 3.17 17.27 -10.56
C THR A 11 2.49 15.95 -10.20
N ILE A 12 2.65 14.93 -11.05
CA ILE A 12 2.09 13.58 -10.81
C ILE A 12 2.77 12.95 -9.59
N GLY A 13 4.11 13.04 -9.49
CA GLY A 13 4.85 12.53 -8.34
C GLY A 13 4.41 13.18 -7.03
N GLY A 14 4.30 14.51 -7.00
CA GLY A 14 3.81 15.24 -5.82
C GLY A 14 2.38 14.89 -5.44
N LEU A 15 1.50 14.67 -6.43
CA LEU A 15 0.13 14.22 -6.16
C LEU A 15 0.10 12.78 -5.61
N THR A 16 0.93 11.88 -6.15
CA THR A 16 1.04 10.51 -5.65
C THR A 16 1.49 10.48 -4.18
N ASP A 17 2.48 11.29 -3.80
CA ASP A 17 2.94 11.36 -2.41
C ASP A 17 1.82 11.81 -1.46
N ILE A 18 1.05 12.84 -1.85
CA ILE A 18 -0.10 13.32 -1.06
C ILE A 18 -1.16 12.22 -0.91
N LEU A 19 -1.47 11.50 -1.98
CA LEU A 19 -2.45 10.41 -1.95
C LEU A 19 -1.98 9.24 -1.07
N ILE A 20 -0.69 8.89 -1.11
CA ILE A 20 -0.12 7.84 -0.25
C ILE A 20 -0.27 8.23 1.23
N VAL A 21 0.06 9.48 1.59
CA VAL A 21 -0.09 9.97 2.97
C VAL A 21 -1.56 9.97 3.40
N ALA A 22 -2.47 10.41 2.52
CA ALA A 22 -3.90 10.40 2.81
C ALA A 22 -4.44 8.98 3.04
N ILE A 23 -4.07 8.01 2.20
CA ILE A 23 -4.45 6.60 2.38
C ILE A 23 -3.87 6.07 3.70
N GLY A 24 -2.62 6.37 4.02
CA GLY A 24 -1.99 5.97 5.29
C GLY A 24 -2.75 6.50 6.51
N LEU A 25 -3.17 7.77 6.49
CA LEU A 25 -4.01 8.35 7.53
C LEU A 25 -5.38 7.65 7.64
N LEU A 26 -6.02 7.35 6.51
CA LEU A 26 -7.31 6.66 6.49
C LEU A 26 -7.20 5.23 7.04
N VAL A 27 -6.10 4.52 6.80
CA VAL A 27 -5.84 3.22 7.42
C VAL A 27 -5.78 3.35 8.94
N VAL A 28 -5.09 4.36 9.47
CA VAL A 28 -5.03 4.60 10.93
C VAL A 28 -6.42 4.88 11.51
N VAL A 29 -7.22 5.71 10.83
CA VAL A 29 -8.61 6.00 11.23
C VAL A 29 -9.43 4.71 11.29
N GLN A 30 -9.37 3.88 10.26
CA GLN A 30 -10.12 2.62 10.24
C GLN A 30 -9.67 1.63 11.32
N VAL A 31 -8.38 1.60 11.69
CA VAL A 31 -7.89 0.77 12.79
C VAL A 31 -8.43 1.23 14.15
N VAL A 32 -8.56 2.54 14.36
CA VAL A 32 -9.02 3.12 15.64
C VAL A 32 -10.54 3.11 15.76
N PHE A 33 -11.25 3.44 14.68
CA PHE A 33 -12.70 3.66 14.68
C PHE A 33 -13.50 2.53 14.01
N GLY A 34 -12.84 1.54 13.42
CA GLY A 34 -13.50 0.45 12.68
C GLY A 34 -14.01 0.88 11.29
N THR A 35 -14.84 0.03 10.68
CA THR A 35 -15.39 0.20 9.32
C THR A 35 -16.70 0.98 9.27
N GLU A 36 -17.14 1.58 10.37
CA GLU A 36 -18.49 2.17 10.49
C GLU A 36 -18.76 3.34 9.52
N GLY A 37 -17.70 3.93 8.93
CA GLY A 37 -17.79 4.96 7.91
C GLY A 37 -18.06 4.47 6.47
N GLY A 38 -18.26 3.16 6.26
CA GLY A 38 -18.62 2.57 4.96
C GLY A 38 -17.48 2.44 3.95
N ILE A 39 -16.28 2.95 4.27
CA ILE A 39 -15.08 2.76 3.47
C ILE A 39 -14.18 1.75 4.18
N ASP A 40 -14.07 0.55 3.60
CA ASP A 40 -13.12 -0.47 4.03
C ASP A 40 -11.80 -0.33 3.26
N ILE A 41 -10.94 0.59 3.70
CA ILE A 41 -9.62 0.81 3.08
C ILE A 41 -8.76 -0.46 3.21
N ILE A 42 -8.75 -1.11 4.37
CA ILE A 42 -7.94 -2.31 4.61
C ILE A 42 -8.39 -3.47 3.71
N GLY A 43 -9.70 -3.73 3.62
CA GLY A 43 -10.27 -4.73 2.73
C GLY A 43 -10.02 -4.41 1.26
N ASN A 44 -10.14 -3.14 0.85
CA ASN A 44 -9.82 -2.72 -0.52
C ASN A 44 -8.35 -2.95 -0.87
N ILE A 45 -7.42 -2.59 0.01
CA ILE A 45 -5.98 -2.85 -0.19
C ILE A 45 -5.72 -4.35 -0.26
N THR A 46 -6.34 -5.13 0.64
CA THR A 46 -6.20 -6.59 0.66
C THR A 46 -6.69 -7.21 -0.64
N GLY A 47 -7.86 -6.81 -1.14
CA GLY A 47 -8.40 -7.30 -2.41
C GLY A 47 -7.52 -6.98 -3.62
N VAL A 48 -6.90 -5.79 -3.65
CA VAL A 48 -5.91 -5.46 -4.70
C VAL A 48 -4.71 -6.41 -4.62
N VAL A 49 -4.16 -6.62 -3.43
CA VAL A 49 -2.98 -7.48 -3.23
C VAL A 49 -3.31 -8.94 -3.55
N ASP A 50 -4.47 -9.45 -3.14
CA ASP A 50 -4.94 -10.80 -3.44
C ASP A 50 -5.12 -10.99 -4.96
N SER A 51 -5.53 -9.94 -5.69
CA SER A 51 -5.58 -9.97 -7.17
C SER A 51 -4.19 -10.06 -7.82
N PHE A 52 -3.13 -9.59 -7.17
CA PHE A 52 -1.76 -9.65 -7.71
C PHE A 52 -1.09 -11.00 -7.47
N ILE A 53 -1.35 -11.65 -6.33
CA ILE A 53 -0.68 -12.91 -5.95
C ILE A 53 -1.52 -14.13 -6.36
N GLY A 54 -2.84 -13.95 -6.50
CA GLY A 54 -3.81 -14.99 -6.84
C GLY A 54 -4.73 -15.29 -5.66
N ALA A 55 -5.97 -15.68 -5.96
CA ALA A 55 -7.07 -15.81 -4.99
C ALA A 55 -6.81 -16.78 -3.81
N SER A 56 -5.79 -17.63 -3.90
CA SER A 56 -5.41 -18.58 -2.85
C SER A 56 -4.25 -18.09 -1.96
N ALA A 57 -3.68 -16.92 -2.26
CA ALA A 57 -2.57 -16.34 -1.52
C ALA A 57 -3.04 -15.07 -0.80
N SER A 58 -2.81 -15.02 0.50
CA SER A 58 -3.19 -13.88 1.35
C SER A 58 -2.02 -12.94 1.59
N LEU A 59 -2.32 -11.68 1.93
CA LEU A 59 -1.35 -10.72 2.46
C LEU A 59 -0.45 -11.29 3.57
N ALA A 60 -0.99 -12.19 4.39
CA ALA A 60 -0.23 -12.85 5.45
C ALA A 60 0.93 -13.73 4.90
N SER A 61 0.75 -14.35 3.73
CA SER A 61 1.82 -15.13 3.09
C SER A 61 2.97 -14.26 2.58
N LEU A 62 2.67 -13.07 2.05
CA LEU A 62 3.67 -12.05 1.71
C LEU A 62 4.45 -11.60 2.94
N VAL A 63 3.74 -11.27 4.02
CA VAL A 63 4.36 -10.86 5.29
C VAL A 63 5.24 -11.99 5.84
N ALA A 64 4.79 -13.24 5.80
CA ALA A 64 5.58 -14.39 6.22
C ALA A 64 6.87 -14.52 5.39
N LEU A 65 6.80 -14.38 4.06
CA LEU A 65 7.99 -14.39 3.19
C LEU A 65 8.95 -13.24 3.52
N LEU A 66 8.44 -12.02 3.73
CA LEU A 66 9.25 -10.88 4.13
C LEU A 66 9.96 -11.11 5.47
N ILE A 67 9.27 -11.71 6.45
CA ILE A 67 9.87 -12.08 7.74
C ILE A 67 10.99 -13.11 7.54
N VAL A 68 10.75 -14.16 6.74
CA VAL A 68 11.76 -15.17 6.43
C VAL A 68 12.98 -14.53 5.76
N MET A 69 12.77 -13.68 4.76
CA MET A 69 13.87 -12.97 4.11
C MET A 69 14.60 -12.01 5.06
N ALA A 70 13.88 -11.31 5.95
CA ALA A 70 14.48 -10.43 6.94
C ALA A 70 15.32 -11.22 7.96
N VAL A 71 14.89 -12.41 8.35
CA VAL A 71 15.65 -13.31 9.25
C VAL A 71 16.87 -13.88 8.52
N LEU A 72 16.73 -14.35 7.28
CA LEU A 72 17.85 -14.90 6.49
C LEU A 72 18.87 -13.82 6.08
N GLY A 73 18.41 -12.60 5.81
CA GLY A 73 19.24 -11.45 5.50
C GLY A 73 19.91 -10.81 6.72
N ARG A 74 19.52 -11.22 7.94
CA ARG A 74 20.19 -10.82 9.17
C ARG A 74 21.55 -11.53 9.23
N LYS A 75 22.58 -10.90 8.66
CA LYS A 75 23.97 -11.26 8.95
C LYS A 75 24.15 -11.28 10.47
N GLN A 76 24.52 -12.44 11.00
CA GLN A 76 25.20 -12.54 12.30
C GLN A 76 26.49 -11.69 12.24
#